data_AF-A0A8T7D847-F1
#
_entry.id   AF-A0A8T7D847-F1
#
_cell.length_a   1.000
_cell.length_b   1.000
_cell.length_c   1.000
_cell.angle_alpha   90.00
_cell.angle_beta   90.00
_cell.angle_gamma   90.00
#
_symmetry.space_group_name_H-M   'P 1'
#
loop_
_entity.id
_entity.type
_entity.pdbx_description
1 polymer ?
#
loop_
_entity_poly.entity_id
_entity_poly.type
_entity_poly.pdbx_seq_one_letter_code
_entity_poly.pdbx_strand_id
1 'polypeptide(L)'
;MMRRISTPDSVEKNEPTVLAIVETVLAVAAYWGIAWWFDTHWHLLFSICVAPLLLLRSPESTEEGVRWFLGNGENKTRFSLLLFTVVITVVIAAASTYKMAHVLLTDRNGWMLFFWAVGVGILSRIIALTVGATVATTVGWGGSEESNGRMIKAGKVAGSVLTVVTGIVAGVVAGWKAGVGAWLGAEVAVITVIITGPYSPAVSAWLRSLGVRFLATLRHPIRGVKALPNNWLCFIWAIDSCSAPELVPGLSKYDNEWSLLRFAKKIQSGNWFDRLFLFPFALILFLPGLLYRWSLKSTCWLYLPLIYLGGGLRRRAATTEQAAEDKALLVDDLCRGSWERFRRALAKLVAVSAVVTTAIVVLQHPDLLGEIAIIRDSLPHAPALVYLWAFDLSELNLPLWQWFNLLSAAITFALFFYSDKVYRAWELAQKQHAGWLGSNEVSPQYTGPKPAHIRNLLLMTRARNLCTVFYLFLAFGYCVLALGGIDKELLTGALAPLEFVYGPYL
;
A
#
# COMPACT_ATOMS: atom_id res chain seq x y z
N MET A 1 4.66 -12.54 -26.24
CA MET A 1 4.11 -13.58 -25.35
C MET A 1 4.43 -13.20 -23.91
N MET A 2 3.45 -13.12 -23.01
CA MET A 2 3.68 -12.74 -21.60
C MET A 2 4.38 -13.89 -20.87
N ARG A 3 5.32 -13.56 -19.97
CA ARG A 3 6.13 -14.57 -19.28
C ARG A 3 5.33 -15.22 -18.14
N ARG A 4 5.51 -16.52 -17.92
CA ARG A 4 4.78 -17.23 -16.85
C ARG A 4 5.27 -16.88 -15.45
N ILE A 5 6.60 -16.82 -15.25
CA ILE A 5 7.27 -16.62 -13.95
C ILE A 5 8.32 -15.51 -14.06
N SER A 6 8.50 -14.75 -12.98
CA SER A 6 9.51 -13.71 -12.84
C SER A 6 10.92 -14.29 -12.71
N THR A 7 11.91 -13.57 -13.27
CA THR A 7 13.34 -13.75 -12.96
C THR A 7 13.90 -12.41 -12.55
N PRO A 8 15.06 -12.36 -11.87
CA PRO A 8 15.67 -11.09 -11.45
C PRO A 8 15.76 -10.06 -12.60
N ASP A 9 16.21 -10.49 -13.78
CA ASP A 9 16.31 -9.60 -14.96
C ASP A 9 14.95 -9.08 -15.46
N SER A 10 13.90 -9.92 -15.35
CA SER A 10 12.54 -9.58 -15.78
C SER A 10 11.91 -8.59 -14.80
N VAL A 11 12.18 -8.74 -13.49
CA VAL A 11 11.80 -7.79 -12.44
C VAL A 11 12.51 -6.45 -12.63
N GLU A 12 13.81 -6.46 -12.92
CA GLU A 12 14.59 -5.23 -13.16
C GLU A 12 14.10 -4.45 -14.39
N LYS A 13 13.62 -5.17 -15.42
CA LYS A 13 13.03 -4.58 -16.63
C LYS A 13 11.54 -4.23 -16.50
N ASN A 14 10.90 -4.49 -15.34
CA ASN A 14 9.46 -4.34 -15.12
C ASN A 14 8.61 -5.08 -16.17
N GLU A 15 9.05 -6.28 -16.59
CA GLU A 15 8.28 -7.09 -17.52
C GLU A 15 7.09 -7.76 -16.80
N PRO A 16 5.88 -7.70 -17.36
CA PRO A 16 4.72 -8.28 -16.71
C PRO A 16 4.77 -9.81 -16.74
N THR A 17 4.39 -10.44 -15.63
CA THR A 17 4.27 -11.90 -15.50
C THR A 17 2.84 -12.33 -15.24
N VAL A 18 2.44 -13.45 -15.83
CA VAL A 18 1.10 -14.01 -15.66
C VAL A 18 0.83 -14.33 -14.18
N LEU A 19 1.83 -14.88 -13.48
CA LEU A 19 1.70 -15.23 -12.07
C LEU A 19 1.48 -13.98 -11.18
N ALA A 20 2.18 -12.88 -11.43
CA ALA A 20 1.99 -11.66 -10.64
C ALA A 20 0.58 -11.06 -10.81
N ILE A 21 0.01 -11.15 -12.02
CA ILE A 21 -1.36 -10.70 -12.32
C ILE A 21 -2.38 -11.60 -11.59
N VAL A 22 -2.23 -12.93 -11.70
CA VAL A 22 -3.12 -13.88 -11.01
C VAL A 22 -3.07 -13.67 -9.49
N GLU A 23 -1.88 -13.53 -8.92
CA GLU A 23 -1.71 -13.21 -7.50
C GLU A 23 -2.37 -11.89 -7.10
N THR A 24 -2.38 -10.90 -7.99
CA THR A 24 -3.04 -9.62 -7.71
C THR A 24 -4.55 -9.80 -7.62
N VAL A 25 -5.16 -10.51 -8.58
CA VAL A 25 -6.60 -10.80 -8.56
C VAL A 25 -6.96 -11.63 -7.32
N LEU A 26 -6.19 -12.67 -7.01
CA LEU A 26 -6.39 -13.50 -5.82
C LEU A 26 -6.22 -12.70 -4.53
N ALA A 27 -5.22 -11.82 -4.45
CA ALA A 27 -5.00 -10.97 -3.29
C ALA A 27 -6.19 -10.02 -3.08
N VAL A 28 -6.72 -9.38 -4.12
CA VAL A 28 -7.92 -8.53 -4.03
C VAL A 28 -9.13 -9.34 -3.56
N ALA A 29 -9.38 -10.50 -4.17
CA ALA A 29 -10.52 -11.36 -3.82
C ALA A 29 -10.44 -11.88 -2.37
N ALA A 30 -9.28 -12.41 -1.98
CA ALA A 30 -9.04 -12.87 -0.61
C ALA A 30 -9.22 -11.75 0.41
N TYR A 31 -8.78 -10.53 0.06
CA TYR A 31 -8.90 -9.38 0.93
C TYR A 31 -10.35 -8.97 1.18
N TRP A 32 -11.14 -8.83 0.11
CA TRP A 32 -12.56 -8.53 0.22
C TRP A 32 -13.31 -9.66 0.92
N GLY A 33 -12.91 -10.92 0.72
CA GLY A 33 -13.44 -12.06 1.47
C GLY A 33 -13.18 -11.96 2.98
N ILE A 34 -11.96 -11.57 3.39
CA ILE A 34 -11.62 -11.32 4.81
C ILE A 34 -12.42 -10.14 5.36
N ALA A 35 -12.50 -9.03 4.62
CA ALA A 35 -13.26 -7.85 5.05
C ALA A 35 -14.75 -8.18 5.26
N TRP A 36 -15.33 -8.97 4.35
CA TRP A 36 -16.69 -9.48 4.45
C TRP A 36 -16.86 -10.44 5.64
N TRP A 37 -15.93 -11.36 5.84
CA TRP A 37 -16.03 -12.39 6.89
C TRP A 37 -15.92 -11.81 8.30
N PHE A 38 -15.02 -10.84 8.50
CA PHE A 38 -14.78 -10.25 9.82
C PHE A 38 -15.57 -8.95 10.07
N ASP A 39 -16.35 -8.50 9.08
CA ASP A 39 -17.07 -7.22 9.11
C ASP A 39 -16.17 -6.04 9.54
N THR A 40 -14.90 -6.09 9.12
CA THR A 40 -13.91 -5.07 9.46
C THR A 40 -13.00 -4.73 8.30
N HIS A 41 -12.86 -3.43 8.07
CA HIS A 41 -11.99 -2.85 7.05
C HIS A 41 -10.68 -2.34 7.65
N TRP A 42 -10.44 -2.53 8.96
CA TRP A 42 -9.27 -2.00 9.65
C TRP A 42 -7.96 -2.47 9.04
N HIS A 43 -7.90 -3.73 8.62
CA HIS A 43 -6.74 -4.27 7.93
C HIS A 43 -6.50 -3.49 6.62
N LEU A 44 -7.56 -3.17 5.86
CA LEU A 44 -7.47 -2.53 4.55
C LEU A 44 -6.89 -1.14 4.72
N LEU A 45 -7.49 -0.39 5.65
CA LEU A 45 -7.06 0.95 6.00
C LEU A 45 -5.60 0.95 6.45
N PHE A 46 -5.20 0.01 7.31
CA PHE A 46 -3.81 -0.12 7.73
C PHE A 46 -2.89 -0.40 6.53
N SER A 47 -3.26 -1.31 5.64
CA SER A 47 -2.50 -1.59 4.42
C SER A 47 -2.36 -0.35 3.54
N ILE A 48 -3.42 0.43 3.38
CA ILE A 48 -3.44 1.68 2.61
C ILE A 48 -2.55 2.75 3.26
N CYS A 49 -2.50 2.81 4.59
CA CYS A 49 -1.62 3.76 5.26
C CYS A 49 -0.14 3.37 5.14
N VAL A 50 0.19 2.07 5.17
CA VAL A 50 1.58 1.60 5.15
C VAL A 50 2.12 1.46 3.72
N ALA A 51 1.27 1.11 2.75
CA ALA A 51 1.64 0.88 1.35
C ALA A 51 2.54 1.97 0.74
N PRO A 52 2.26 3.29 0.91
CA PRO A 52 3.09 4.36 0.37
C PRO A 52 4.54 4.29 0.85
N LEU A 53 4.80 3.84 2.08
CA LEU A 53 6.16 3.78 2.63
C LEU A 53 7.08 2.86 1.83
N LEU A 54 6.56 1.77 1.24
CA LEU A 54 7.37 0.92 0.36
C LEU A 54 7.33 1.36 -1.09
N LEU A 55 6.23 1.96 -1.53
CA LEU A 55 6.14 2.49 -2.89
C LEU A 55 7.03 3.73 -3.08
N LEU A 56 7.32 4.49 -2.02
CA LEU A 56 8.19 5.67 -2.04
C LEU A 56 9.69 5.33 -2.05
N ARG A 57 10.10 4.07 -2.20
CA ARG A 57 11.52 3.74 -2.28
C ARG A 57 12.15 4.30 -3.57
N SER A 58 13.24 5.05 -3.47
CA SER A 58 14.07 5.39 -4.63
C SER A 58 15.28 4.44 -4.71
N PRO A 59 15.98 4.34 -5.86
CA PRO A 59 17.23 3.59 -5.95
C PRO A 59 18.26 4.04 -4.90
N GLU A 60 18.34 5.35 -4.66
CA GLU A 60 19.27 5.93 -3.67
C GLU A 60 18.87 5.59 -2.24
N SER A 61 17.57 5.66 -1.91
CA SER A 61 17.05 5.19 -0.62
C SER A 61 17.30 3.69 -0.42
N THR A 62 17.24 2.91 -1.49
CA THR A 62 17.49 1.46 -1.43
C THR A 62 18.96 1.17 -1.15
N GLU A 63 19.88 1.80 -1.88
CA GLU A 63 21.33 1.66 -1.67
C GLU A 63 21.75 2.13 -0.27
N GLU A 64 21.24 3.28 0.17
CA GLU A 64 21.51 3.83 1.50
C GLU A 64 20.95 2.92 2.60
N GLY A 65 19.75 2.36 2.39
CA GLY A 65 19.17 1.36 3.26
C GLY A 65 20.07 0.13 3.41
N VAL A 66 20.57 -0.42 2.31
CA VAL A 66 21.50 -1.56 2.37
C VAL A 66 22.78 -1.20 3.14
N ARG A 67 23.36 -0.02 2.87
CA ARG A 67 24.57 0.45 3.58
C ARG A 67 24.36 0.56 5.09
N TRP A 68 23.22 1.08 5.53
CA TRP A 68 22.88 1.20 6.95
C TRP A 68 22.58 -0.15 7.62
N PHE A 69 21.94 -1.06 6.89
CA PHE A 69 21.64 -2.40 7.39
C PHE A 69 22.92 -3.21 7.63
N LEU A 70 23.88 -3.17 6.69
CA LEU A 70 25.17 -3.86 6.81
C LEU A 70 26.12 -3.20 7.83
N GLY A 71 25.74 -2.07 8.44
CA GLY A 71 26.52 -1.41 9.48
C GLY A 71 27.65 -0.52 8.96
N ASN A 72 27.75 -0.32 7.64
CA ASN A 72 28.72 0.57 6.99
C ASN A 72 28.29 2.05 7.01
N GLY A 73 27.30 2.41 7.82
CA GLY A 73 26.80 3.79 7.97
C GLY A 73 27.51 4.58 9.07
N GLU A 74 27.56 5.91 8.92
CA GLU A 74 28.09 6.84 9.91
C GLU A 74 27.47 6.64 11.31
N ASN A 75 28.26 6.85 12.37
CA ASN A 75 27.84 6.65 13.77
C ASN A 75 26.52 7.34 14.15
N LYS A 76 26.24 8.53 13.58
CA LYS A 76 25.00 9.28 13.82
C LYS A 76 23.75 8.48 13.43
N THR A 77 23.84 7.65 12.40
CA THR A 77 22.74 6.81 11.91
C THR A 77 22.44 5.64 12.84
N ARG A 78 23.48 5.05 13.45
CA ARG A 78 23.32 3.93 14.40
C ARG A 78 22.48 4.34 15.60
N PHE A 79 22.67 5.56 16.10
CA PHE A 79 21.86 6.11 17.18
C PHE A 79 20.38 6.27 16.77
N SER A 80 20.11 6.81 15.58
CA SER A 80 18.73 6.98 15.09
C SER A 80 17.99 5.64 14.92
N LEU A 81 18.69 4.60 14.48
CA LEU A 81 18.12 3.26 14.29
C LEU A 81 17.82 2.57 15.62
N LEU A 82 18.72 2.71 16.59
CA LEU A 82 18.51 2.18 17.94
C LEU A 82 17.31 2.88 18.59
N LEU A 83 17.26 4.21 18.51
CA LEU A 83 16.13 4.99 19.01
C LEU A 83 14.81 4.57 18.35
N PHE A 84 14.79 4.44 17.02
CA PHE A 84 13.61 3.99 16.29
C PHE A 84 13.14 2.59 16.72
N THR A 85 14.07 1.65 16.87
CA THR A 85 13.77 0.28 17.33
C THR A 85 13.19 0.29 18.74
N VAL A 86 13.77 1.09 19.64
CA VAL A 86 13.27 1.27 21.00
C VAL A 86 11.86 1.87 20.99
N VAL A 87 11.63 2.93 20.20
CA VAL A 87 10.33 3.60 20.08
C VAL A 87 9.27 2.64 19.54
N ILE A 88 9.53 1.92 18.45
CA ILE A 88 8.57 0.93 17.92
C ILE A 88 8.26 -0.15 18.95
N THR A 89 9.28 -0.66 19.64
CA THR A 89 9.09 -1.69 20.66
C THR A 89 8.21 -1.16 21.81
N VAL A 90 8.42 0.10 22.22
CA VAL A 90 7.58 0.76 23.23
C VAL A 90 6.15 0.93 22.73
N VAL A 91 5.94 1.35 21.49
CA VAL A 91 4.60 1.54 20.90
C VAL A 91 3.85 0.20 20.78
N ILE A 92 4.51 -0.85 20.29
CA ILE A 92 3.91 -2.19 20.20
C ILE A 92 3.55 -2.70 21.59
N ALA A 93 4.46 -2.56 22.56
CA ALA A 93 4.19 -2.95 23.94
C ALA A 93 3.01 -2.19 24.53
N ALA A 94 2.95 -0.87 24.34
CA ALA A 94 1.85 -0.03 24.81
C ALA A 94 0.50 -0.42 24.17
N ALA A 95 0.48 -0.64 22.85
CA ALA A 95 -0.73 -1.06 22.13
C ALA A 95 -1.23 -2.45 22.58
N SER A 96 -0.33 -3.41 22.72
CA SER A 96 -0.65 -4.75 23.25
C SER A 96 -1.19 -4.67 24.67
N THR A 97 -0.55 -3.87 25.53
CA THR A 97 -0.98 -3.72 26.92
C THR A 97 -2.33 -3.01 27.02
N TYR A 98 -2.58 -2.01 26.18
CA TYR A 98 -3.88 -1.33 26.09
C TYR A 98 -5.00 -2.29 25.65
N LYS A 99 -4.74 -3.10 24.61
CA LYS A 99 -5.71 -4.10 24.14
C LYS A 99 -5.99 -5.15 25.20
N MET A 100 -4.95 -5.65 25.87
CA MET A 100 -5.12 -6.60 26.99
C MET A 100 -5.85 -5.96 28.16
N ALA A 101 -5.58 -4.70 28.48
CA ALA A 101 -6.27 -3.99 29.55
C ALA A 101 -7.78 -3.96 29.31
N HIS A 102 -8.25 -3.72 28.08
CA HIS A 102 -9.68 -3.79 27.77
C HIS A 102 -10.31 -5.16 28.05
N VAL A 103 -9.55 -6.25 27.86
CA VAL A 103 -10.02 -7.62 28.14
C VAL A 103 -9.92 -7.95 29.64
N LEU A 104 -8.87 -7.46 30.30
CA LEU A 104 -8.53 -7.77 31.69
C LEU A 104 -9.13 -6.78 32.71
N LEU A 105 -9.69 -5.65 32.30
CA LEU A 105 -10.20 -4.63 33.20
C LEU A 105 -11.56 -4.16 32.69
N THR A 106 -12.48 -5.11 32.49
CA THR A 106 -13.84 -4.88 31.96
C THR A 106 -14.62 -3.80 32.72
N ASP A 107 -14.28 -3.56 33.98
CA ASP A 107 -15.00 -2.63 34.87
C ASP A 107 -14.38 -1.22 34.87
N ARG A 108 -13.32 -0.98 34.08
CA ARG A 108 -12.59 0.30 34.06
C ARG A 108 -12.58 0.85 32.63
N ASN A 109 -13.16 2.04 32.44
CA ASN A 109 -13.19 2.74 31.16
C ASN A 109 -12.30 4.00 31.16
N GLY A 110 -11.92 4.47 29.97
CA GLY A 110 -11.26 5.76 29.76
C GLY A 110 -9.79 5.83 30.22
N TRP A 111 -9.36 7.02 30.65
CA TRP A 111 -7.96 7.31 31.02
C TRP A 111 -7.42 6.42 32.15
N MET A 112 -8.28 5.98 33.05
CA MET A 112 -7.88 5.11 34.16
C MET A 112 -7.38 3.75 33.65
N LEU A 113 -8.03 3.18 32.63
CA LEU A 113 -7.58 1.96 31.96
C LEU A 113 -6.18 2.13 31.36
N PHE A 114 -5.96 3.26 30.69
CA PHE A 114 -4.67 3.61 30.09
C PHE A 114 -3.54 3.68 31.12
N PHE A 115 -3.74 4.38 32.25
CA PHE A 115 -2.70 4.47 33.28
C PHE A 115 -2.38 3.13 33.94
N TRP A 116 -3.39 2.28 34.18
CA TRP A 116 -3.18 0.93 34.70
C TRP A 116 -2.46 0.04 33.70
N ALA A 117 -2.80 0.12 32.41
CA ALA A 117 -2.08 -0.56 31.34
C ALA A 117 -0.60 -0.15 31.31
N VAL A 118 -0.32 1.16 31.34
CA VAL A 118 1.05 1.69 31.38
C VAL A 118 1.79 1.20 32.62
N GLY A 119 1.15 1.23 33.80
CA GLY A 119 1.74 0.75 35.05
C GLY A 119 2.12 -0.73 35.01
N VAL A 120 1.22 -1.59 34.53
CA VAL A 120 1.49 -3.03 34.35
C VAL A 120 2.61 -3.25 33.34
N GLY A 121 2.64 -2.50 32.25
CA GLY A 121 3.70 -2.56 31.24
C GLY A 121 5.08 -2.17 31.79
N ILE A 122 5.17 -1.10 32.59
CA ILE A 122 6.42 -0.68 33.24
C ILE A 122 6.89 -1.76 34.23
N LEU A 123 5.99 -2.28 35.07
CA LEU A 123 6.30 -3.30 36.05
C LEU A 123 6.81 -4.59 35.39
N SER A 124 6.12 -5.06 34.34
CA SER A 124 6.54 -6.19 33.50
C SER A 124 7.98 -6.02 32.99
N ARG A 125 8.32 -4.81 32.52
CA ARG A 125 9.64 -4.52 31.95
C ARG A 125 10.73 -4.46 33.01
N ILE A 126 10.43 -3.91 34.20
CA ILE A 126 11.35 -3.93 35.34
C ILE A 126 11.67 -5.38 35.72
N ILE A 127 10.65 -6.24 35.83
CA ILE A 127 10.80 -7.67 36.11
C ILE A 127 11.67 -8.34 35.03
N ALA A 128 11.37 -8.11 33.76
CA ALA A 128 12.14 -8.69 32.66
C ALA A 128 13.62 -8.25 32.66
N LEU A 129 13.90 -6.97 32.97
CA LEU A 129 15.26 -6.45 33.06
C LEU A 129 16.00 -7.01 34.27
N THR A 130 15.35 -7.16 35.43
CA THR A 130 15.97 -7.76 36.63
C THR A 130 16.31 -9.21 36.35
N VAL A 131 15.37 -9.99 35.81
CA VAL A 131 15.58 -11.38 35.41
C VAL A 131 16.72 -11.49 34.40
N GLY A 132 16.73 -10.66 33.36
CA GLY A 132 17.78 -10.64 32.34
C GLY A 132 19.16 -10.33 32.91
N ALA A 133 19.26 -9.34 33.81
CA ALA A 133 20.51 -9.00 34.49
C ALA A 133 20.99 -10.15 35.39
N THR A 134 20.09 -10.80 36.13
CA THR A 134 20.43 -11.98 36.94
C THR A 134 20.96 -13.11 36.05
N VAL A 135 20.31 -13.42 34.92
CA VAL A 135 20.81 -14.45 33.98
C VAL A 135 22.18 -14.06 33.43
N ALA A 136 22.35 -12.83 32.96
CA ALA A 136 23.61 -12.37 32.37
C ALA A 136 24.77 -12.43 33.37
N THR A 137 24.55 -12.07 34.63
CA THR A 137 25.57 -12.20 35.68
C THR A 137 25.90 -13.65 36.01
N THR A 138 24.93 -14.57 35.98
CA THR A 138 25.18 -16.00 36.20
C THR A 138 25.89 -16.69 35.03
N VAL A 139 25.76 -16.17 33.81
CA VAL A 139 26.34 -16.77 32.58
C VAL A 139 27.63 -16.08 32.15
N GLY A 140 27.79 -14.79 32.43
CA GLY A 140 28.80 -13.92 31.82
C GLY A 140 30.14 -13.79 32.54
N TRP A 141 30.29 -14.27 33.76
CA TRP A 141 31.53 -14.07 34.53
C TRP A 141 32.22 -15.40 34.84
N GLY A 142 33.08 -15.85 33.91
CA GLY A 142 33.87 -17.07 34.11
C GLY A 142 34.80 -17.35 32.95
N GLY A 143 35.91 -16.60 32.88
CA GLY A 143 37.06 -17.00 32.09
C GLY A 143 37.62 -18.35 32.57
N SER A 144 38.19 -19.10 31.63
CA SER A 144 38.93 -20.36 31.82
C SER A 144 38.11 -21.66 31.94
N GLU A 145 38.29 -22.49 30.90
CA GLU A 145 38.34 -23.97 30.83
C GLU A 145 37.46 -24.83 31.77
N GLU A 146 36.19 -25.04 31.40
CA GLU A 146 35.45 -26.32 31.62
C GLU A 146 34.06 -26.23 30.95
N SER A 147 33.91 -26.73 29.71
CA SER A 147 32.72 -26.47 28.88
C SER A 147 31.53 -27.42 29.09
N ASN A 148 31.74 -28.64 29.61
CA ASN A 148 30.65 -29.63 29.73
C ASN A 148 29.74 -29.45 30.95
N GLY A 149 30.25 -28.94 32.08
CA GLY A 149 29.43 -28.67 33.27
C GLY A 149 28.51 -27.44 33.14
N ARG A 150 28.80 -26.54 32.19
CA ARG A 150 28.12 -25.23 32.04
C ARG A 150 26.80 -25.30 31.28
N MET A 151 26.63 -26.23 30.32
CA MET A 151 25.32 -26.43 29.66
C MET A 151 24.24 -26.89 30.65
N ILE A 152 24.60 -27.74 31.63
CA ILE A 152 23.66 -28.22 32.66
C ILE A 152 23.29 -27.08 33.63
N LYS A 153 24.21 -26.17 33.95
CA LYS A 153 23.91 -24.99 34.79
C LYS A 153 23.11 -23.92 34.04
N ALA A 154 23.42 -23.64 32.77
CA ALA A 154 22.63 -22.74 31.94
C ALA A 154 21.20 -23.28 31.73
N GLY A 155 21.05 -24.60 31.56
CA GLY A 155 19.74 -25.27 31.51
C GLY A 155 18.95 -25.14 32.83
N LYS A 156 19.62 -25.20 33.98
CA LYS A 156 18.97 -25.00 35.31
C LYS A 156 18.56 -23.54 35.56
N VAL A 157 19.34 -22.56 35.09
CA VAL A 157 19.00 -21.13 35.20
C VAL A 157 17.91 -20.71 34.20
N ALA A 158 17.95 -21.22 32.97
CA ALA A 158 16.85 -21.07 32.02
C ALA A 158 15.57 -21.74 32.55
N GLY A 159 15.72 -22.91 33.18
CA GLY A 159 14.65 -23.59 33.91
C GLY A 159 14.06 -22.73 35.02
N SER A 160 14.88 -22.13 35.90
CA SER A 160 14.39 -21.32 37.03
C SER A 160 13.76 -20.00 36.60
N VAL A 161 14.27 -19.35 35.55
CA VAL A 161 13.65 -18.16 34.97
C VAL A 161 12.31 -18.49 34.34
N LEU A 162 12.22 -19.61 33.64
CA LEU A 162 10.95 -20.11 33.14
C LEU A 162 10.01 -20.39 34.32
N THR A 163 10.45 -21.00 35.42
CA THR A 163 9.60 -21.24 36.60
C THR A 163 9.11 -19.95 37.26
N VAL A 164 9.94 -18.89 37.32
CA VAL A 164 9.54 -17.60 37.90
C VAL A 164 8.54 -16.87 37.01
N VAL A 165 8.78 -16.82 35.69
CA VAL A 165 7.83 -16.23 34.74
C VAL A 165 6.53 -17.04 34.73
N THR A 166 6.61 -18.36 34.73
CA THR A 166 5.44 -19.26 34.78
C THR A 166 4.71 -19.12 36.12
N GLY A 167 5.41 -18.91 37.24
CA GLY A 167 4.81 -18.69 38.56
C GLY A 167 4.13 -17.33 38.70
N ILE A 168 4.70 -16.28 38.12
CA ILE A 168 4.07 -14.95 38.08
C ILE A 168 2.84 -14.97 37.16
N VAL A 169 2.94 -15.59 35.98
CA VAL A 169 1.81 -15.77 35.07
C VAL A 169 0.74 -16.66 35.71
N ALA A 170 1.11 -17.77 36.35
CA ALA A 170 0.18 -18.66 37.05
C ALA A 170 -0.48 -17.97 38.25
N GLY A 171 0.23 -17.11 38.99
CA GLY A 171 -0.35 -16.32 40.09
C GLY A 171 -1.36 -15.27 39.60
N VAL A 172 -1.10 -14.64 38.45
CA VAL A 172 -2.04 -13.70 37.81
C VAL A 172 -3.23 -14.45 37.19
N VAL A 173 -3.01 -15.65 36.65
CA VAL A 173 -4.05 -16.50 36.04
C VAL A 173 -4.92 -17.19 37.10
N ALA A 174 -4.36 -17.58 38.25
CA ALA A 174 -5.11 -18.23 39.34
C ALA A 174 -6.14 -17.30 40.00
N GLY A 175 -5.99 -15.98 39.87
CA GLY A 175 -6.96 -14.98 40.33
C GLY A 175 -8.14 -14.74 39.39
N TRP A 176 -8.11 -15.23 38.14
CA TRP A 176 -9.14 -14.97 37.13
C TRP A 176 -9.81 -16.27 36.68
N LYS A 177 -11.13 -16.23 36.41
CA LYS A 177 -11.94 -17.38 35.92
C LYS A 177 -11.12 -18.25 34.96
N ALA A 178 -10.83 -19.48 35.38
CA ALA A 178 -9.75 -20.35 34.91
C ALA A 178 -9.68 -20.60 33.38
N GLY A 179 -10.76 -20.34 32.63
CA GLY A 179 -10.78 -20.52 31.17
C GLY A 179 -10.16 -19.39 30.35
N VAL A 180 -10.40 -18.12 30.72
CA VAL A 180 -9.93 -16.96 29.91
C VAL A 180 -8.49 -16.60 30.23
N GLY A 181 -8.07 -16.76 31.49
CA GLY A 181 -6.70 -16.51 31.93
C GLY A 181 -5.68 -17.48 31.32
N ALA A 182 -6.04 -18.77 31.17
CA ALA A 182 -5.15 -19.79 30.63
C ALA A 182 -4.81 -19.56 29.15
N TRP A 183 -5.78 -19.16 28.33
CA TRP A 183 -5.57 -18.89 26.91
C TRP A 183 -4.68 -17.65 26.69
N LEU A 184 -4.99 -16.54 27.37
CA LEU A 184 -4.19 -15.32 27.31
C LEU A 184 -2.76 -15.53 27.85
N GLY A 185 -2.61 -16.31 28.93
CA GLY A 185 -1.31 -16.66 29.50
C GLY A 185 -0.42 -17.44 28.52
N ALA A 186 -1.01 -18.37 27.76
CA ALA A 186 -0.30 -19.12 26.74
C ALA A 186 0.17 -18.24 25.58
N GLU A 187 -0.67 -17.32 25.08
CA GLU A 187 -0.29 -16.39 24.01
C GLU A 187 0.87 -15.47 24.44
N VAL A 188 0.76 -14.87 25.63
CA VAL A 188 1.81 -13.99 26.18
C VAL A 188 3.11 -14.77 26.40
N ALA A 189 3.05 -16.01 26.86
CA ALA A 189 4.24 -16.84 27.03
C ALA A 189 4.92 -17.15 25.69
N VAL A 190 4.15 -17.51 24.66
CA VAL A 190 4.68 -17.77 23.31
C VAL A 190 5.32 -16.52 22.72
N ILE A 191 4.65 -15.37 22.77
CA ILE A 191 5.19 -14.09 22.30
C ILE A 191 6.48 -13.73 23.07
N THR A 192 6.49 -13.91 24.38
CA THR A 192 7.66 -13.65 25.22
C THR A 192 8.83 -14.54 24.80
N VAL A 193 8.62 -15.84 24.63
CA VAL A 193 9.65 -16.79 24.18
C VAL A 193 10.17 -16.46 22.78
N ILE A 194 9.32 -15.97 21.88
CA ILE A 194 9.76 -15.51 20.55
C ILE A 194 10.65 -14.27 20.67
N ILE A 195 10.28 -13.30 21.52
CA ILE A 195 11.00 -12.02 21.64
C ILE A 195 12.31 -12.16 22.44
N THR A 196 12.32 -12.93 23.53
CA THR A 196 13.48 -13.05 24.43
C THR A 196 14.29 -14.32 24.24
N GLY A 197 13.74 -15.32 23.53
CA GLY A 197 14.40 -16.58 23.27
C GLY A 197 15.28 -16.58 22.01
N PRO A 198 15.49 -17.75 21.37
CA PRO A 198 16.45 -17.91 20.28
C PRO A 198 16.10 -17.12 19.01
N TYR A 199 14.87 -16.61 18.91
CA TYR A 199 14.39 -15.84 17.76
C TYR A 199 14.57 -14.32 17.91
N SER A 200 15.05 -13.85 19.07
CA SER A 200 15.33 -12.43 19.31
C SER A 200 16.20 -11.78 18.21
N PRO A 201 17.27 -12.45 17.69
CA PRO A 201 18.05 -11.89 16.59
C PRO A 201 17.26 -11.72 15.29
N ALA A 202 16.32 -12.63 14.97
CA ALA A 202 15.45 -12.49 13.80
C ALA A 202 14.51 -11.29 13.96
N VAL A 203 13.84 -11.18 15.10
CA VAL A 203 12.94 -10.05 15.38
C VAL A 203 13.71 -8.73 15.34
N SER A 204 14.90 -8.67 15.94
CA SER A 204 15.78 -7.50 15.92
C SER A 204 16.24 -7.15 14.50
N ALA A 205 16.68 -8.13 13.71
CA ALA A 205 17.07 -7.91 12.31
C ALA A 205 15.88 -7.43 11.47
N TRP A 206 14.68 -7.98 11.70
CA TRP A 206 13.45 -7.56 11.04
C TRP A 206 13.08 -6.10 11.40
N LEU A 207 13.03 -5.76 12.69
CA LEU A 207 12.75 -4.40 13.15
C LEU A 207 13.78 -3.39 12.64
N ARG A 208 15.07 -3.76 12.67
CA ARG A 208 16.15 -2.94 12.11
C ARG A 208 15.93 -2.71 10.61
N SER A 209 15.56 -3.75 9.87
CA SER A 209 15.32 -3.64 8.43
C SER A 209 14.15 -2.68 8.13
N LEU A 210 13.08 -2.74 8.92
CA LEU A 210 11.93 -1.83 8.81
C LEU A 210 12.33 -0.38 9.09
N GLY A 211 13.09 -0.15 10.17
CA GLY A 211 13.57 1.20 10.52
C GLY A 211 14.52 1.79 9.49
N VAL A 212 15.44 0.98 8.98
CA VAL A 212 16.36 1.37 7.91
C VAL A 212 15.59 1.79 6.65
N ARG A 213 14.60 0.99 6.22
CA ARG A 213 13.77 1.32 5.04
C ARG A 213 13.00 2.61 5.24
N PHE A 214 12.37 2.77 6.40
CA PHE A 214 11.59 3.95 6.74
C PHE A 214 12.45 5.21 6.72
N LEU A 215 13.56 5.22 7.46
CA LEU A 215 14.46 6.36 7.54
C LEU A 215 15.12 6.68 6.19
N ALA A 216 15.52 5.66 5.42
CA ALA A 216 16.14 5.89 4.12
C ALA A 216 15.14 6.48 3.11
N THR A 217 13.87 6.06 3.17
CA THR A 217 12.81 6.60 2.33
C THR A 217 12.50 8.06 2.68
N LEU A 218 12.47 8.39 3.98
CA LEU A 218 12.26 9.76 4.47
C LEU A 218 13.38 10.73 4.07
N ARG A 219 14.60 10.23 3.79
CA ARG A 219 15.71 11.08 3.33
C ARG A 219 15.57 11.50 1.86
N HIS A 220 14.82 10.75 1.06
CA HIS A 220 14.66 10.99 -0.39
C HIS A 220 13.19 11.10 -0.84
N PRO A 221 12.34 11.91 -0.16
CA PRO A 221 10.89 11.86 -0.38
C PRO A 221 10.49 12.24 -1.80
N ILE A 222 11.12 13.26 -2.38
CA ILE A 222 10.83 13.73 -3.74
C ILE A 222 11.22 12.67 -4.79
N ARG A 223 12.36 12.01 -4.62
CA ARG A 223 12.79 10.93 -5.52
C ARG A 223 11.88 9.71 -5.36
N GLY A 224 11.44 9.44 -4.14
CA GLY A 224 10.45 8.42 -3.82
C GLY A 224 9.12 8.63 -4.53
N VAL A 225 8.56 9.85 -4.47
CA VAL A 225 7.31 10.20 -5.18
C VAL A 225 7.47 10.04 -6.69
N LYS A 226 8.63 10.37 -7.25
CA LYS A 226 8.92 10.15 -8.67
C LYS A 226 9.05 8.67 -9.05
N ALA A 227 9.57 7.84 -8.14
CA ALA A 227 9.73 6.40 -8.35
C ALA A 227 8.45 5.59 -8.08
N LEU A 228 7.52 6.14 -7.31
CA LEU A 228 6.32 5.48 -6.82
C LEU A 228 5.48 4.78 -7.90
N PRO A 229 5.18 5.39 -9.07
CA PRO A 229 4.42 4.70 -10.11
C PRO A 229 5.16 3.48 -10.69
N ASN A 230 6.47 3.58 -10.87
CA ASN A 230 7.29 2.48 -11.37
C ASN A 230 7.41 1.36 -10.33
N ASN A 231 7.59 1.71 -9.06
CA ASN A 231 7.59 0.73 -7.97
C ASN A 231 6.27 -0.01 -7.89
N TRP A 232 5.16 0.73 -7.97
CA TRP A 232 3.82 0.15 -7.96
C TRP A 232 3.65 -0.83 -9.12
N LEU A 233 4.00 -0.43 -10.35
CA LEU A 233 3.93 -1.32 -11.52
C LEU A 233 4.80 -2.57 -11.35
N CYS A 234 6.03 -2.40 -10.87
CA CYS A 234 6.93 -3.50 -10.56
C CYS A 234 6.27 -4.49 -9.59
N PHE A 235 5.68 -4.00 -8.49
CA PHE A 235 5.06 -4.85 -7.46
C PHE A 235 3.82 -5.58 -7.94
N ILE A 236 2.95 -4.94 -8.73
CA ILE A 236 1.72 -5.57 -9.20
C ILE A 236 2.01 -6.51 -10.38
N TRP A 237 2.90 -6.13 -11.30
CA TRP A 237 3.02 -6.79 -12.60
C TRP A 237 4.28 -7.65 -12.76
N ALA A 238 5.40 -7.27 -12.16
CA ALA A 238 6.67 -7.95 -12.39
C ALA A 238 7.05 -8.91 -11.25
N ILE A 239 6.73 -8.53 -10.01
CA ILE A 239 7.09 -9.29 -8.81
C ILE A 239 5.97 -10.29 -8.47
N ASP A 240 6.27 -11.58 -8.60
CA ASP A 240 5.42 -12.69 -8.17
C ASP A 240 5.96 -13.35 -6.88
N SER A 241 5.29 -14.39 -6.37
CA SER A 241 5.70 -15.17 -5.20
C SER A 241 7.02 -15.93 -5.38
N CYS A 242 7.45 -16.20 -6.61
CA CYS A 242 8.74 -16.83 -6.89
C CYS A 242 9.92 -15.86 -6.68
N SER A 243 9.68 -14.56 -6.78
CA SER A 243 10.66 -13.54 -6.38
C SER A 243 10.80 -13.51 -4.86
N ALA A 244 11.86 -14.09 -4.31
CA ALA A 244 12.09 -14.15 -2.88
C ALA A 244 11.95 -12.76 -2.21
N PRO A 245 11.22 -12.65 -1.08
CA PRO A 245 11.18 -11.41 -0.30
C PRO A 245 12.59 -11.10 0.23
N GLU A 246 13.03 -9.87 0.02
CA GLU A 246 14.29 -9.38 0.58
C GLU A 246 14.03 -8.69 1.92
N LEU A 247 14.93 -8.87 2.89
CA LEU A 247 14.84 -8.20 4.20
C LEU A 247 15.16 -6.71 4.09
N VAL A 248 16.05 -6.31 3.18
CA VAL A 248 16.20 -4.92 2.70
C VAL A 248 16.27 -4.98 1.18
N PRO A 249 15.49 -4.18 0.42
CA PRO A 249 15.55 -4.23 -1.03
C PRO A 249 16.99 -4.00 -1.51
N GLY A 250 17.46 -4.79 -2.48
CA GLY A 250 18.83 -4.74 -3.01
C GLY A 250 19.89 -5.41 -2.14
N LEU A 251 19.55 -5.96 -0.97
CA LEU A 251 20.52 -6.59 -0.05
C LEU A 251 21.23 -7.78 -0.71
N SER A 252 20.53 -8.54 -1.55
CA SER A 252 21.06 -9.71 -2.27
C SER A 252 22.26 -9.38 -3.17
N LYS A 253 22.41 -8.13 -3.62
CA LYS A 253 23.55 -7.69 -4.44
C LYS A 253 24.85 -7.60 -3.65
N TYR A 254 24.77 -7.40 -2.34
CA TYR A 254 25.93 -7.17 -1.47
C TYR A 254 26.17 -8.33 -0.53
N ASP A 255 25.10 -8.97 -0.06
CA ASP A 255 25.18 -10.03 0.93
C ASP A 255 24.11 -11.12 0.67
N ASN A 256 24.60 -12.27 0.22
CA ASN A 256 23.77 -13.46 0.02
C ASN A 256 23.42 -14.17 1.33
N GLU A 257 24.05 -13.81 2.46
CA GLU A 257 23.83 -14.46 3.75
C GLU A 257 22.39 -14.30 4.24
N TRP A 258 21.78 -13.15 3.98
CA TRP A 258 20.41 -12.81 4.37
C TRP A 258 19.35 -13.15 3.31
N SER A 259 19.67 -13.98 2.32
CA SER A 259 18.72 -14.37 1.27
C SER A 259 17.86 -15.57 1.71
N LEU A 260 16.55 -15.52 1.43
CA LEU A 260 15.63 -16.63 1.69
C LEU A 260 16.10 -17.93 1.02
N LEU A 261 16.67 -17.85 -0.18
CA LEU A 261 17.22 -19.00 -0.90
C LEU A 261 18.34 -19.70 -0.11
N ARG A 262 19.20 -18.93 0.57
CA ARG A 262 20.25 -19.50 1.41
C ARG A 262 19.68 -20.12 2.68
N PHE A 263 18.69 -19.49 3.32
CA PHE A 263 17.96 -20.10 4.44
C PHE A 263 17.29 -21.42 4.02
N ALA A 264 16.61 -21.44 2.87
CA ALA A 264 15.98 -22.64 2.34
C ALA A 264 17.00 -23.76 2.08
N LYS A 265 18.15 -23.43 1.46
CA LYS A 265 19.26 -24.39 1.26
C LYS A 265 19.79 -24.91 2.60
N LYS A 266 20.00 -24.03 3.58
CA LYS A 266 20.51 -24.40 4.91
C LYS A 266 19.51 -25.27 5.69
N ILE A 267 18.21 -25.01 5.58
CA ILE A 267 17.15 -25.86 6.14
C ILE A 267 17.15 -27.24 5.45
N GLN A 268 17.29 -27.28 4.13
CA GLN A 268 17.31 -28.54 3.37
C GLN A 268 18.54 -29.39 3.71
N SER A 269 19.73 -28.79 3.77
CA SER A 269 21.00 -29.49 4.06
C SER A 269 21.26 -29.72 5.54
N GLY A 270 20.59 -28.99 6.44
CA GLY A 270 20.82 -29.03 7.88
C GLY A 270 20.25 -30.28 8.56
N ASN A 271 20.71 -30.53 9.79
CA ASN A 271 20.17 -31.60 10.61
C ASN A 271 18.74 -31.25 11.12
N TRP A 272 18.09 -32.16 11.84
CA TRP A 272 16.72 -31.93 12.30
C TRP A 272 16.60 -30.72 13.26
N PHE A 273 17.63 -30.46 14.08
CA PHE A 273 17.68 -29.29 14.96
C PHE A 273 17.78 -27.99 14.15
N ASP A 274 18.64 -27.94 13.14
CA ASP A 274 18.75 -26.79 12.23
C ASP A 274 17.41 -26.51 11.57
N ARG A 275 16.69 -27.55 11.12
CA ARG A 275 15.35 -27.40 10.54
C ARG A 275 14.35 -26.82 11.53
N LEU A 276 14.33 -27.35 12.76
CA LEU A 276 13.42 -26.91 13.82
C LEU A 276 13.63 -25.44 14.20
N PHE A 277 14.88 -24.96 14.24
CA PHE A 277 15.18 -23.56 14.59
C PHE A 277 15.18 -22.61 13.39
N LEU A 278 15.76 -23.00 12.25
CA LEU A 278 15.91 -22.10 11.09
C LEU A 278 14.59 -21.87 10.37
N PHE A 279 13.67 -22.84 10.35
CA PHE A 279 12.37 -22.67 9.70
C PHE A 279 11.52 -21.55 10.34
N PRO A 280 11.21 -21.56 11.66
CA PRO A 280 10.51 -20.46 12.30
C PRO A 280 11.31 -19.15 12.27
N PHE A 281 12.64 -19.21 12.35
CA PHE A 281 13.49 -18.03 12.19
C PHE A 281 13.32 -17.38 10.81
N ALA A 282 13.31 -18.19 9.74
CA ALA A 282 13.07 -17.72 8.37
C ALA A 282 11.63 -17.20 8.21
N LEU A 283 10.63 -17.86 8.80
CA LEU A 283 9.27 -17.35 8.79
C LEU A 283 9.17 -15.97 9.46
N ILE A 284 9.77 -15.76 10.63
CA ILE A 284 9.75 -14.46 11.31
C ILE A 284 10.39 -13.37 10.44
N LEU A 285 11.48 -13.67 9.74
CA LEU A 285 12.17 -12.71 8.88
C LEU A 285 11.41 -12.37 7.59
N PHE A 286 10.84 -13.37 6.92
CA PHE A 286 10.37 -13.24 5.53
C PHE A 286 8.84 -13.26 5.39
N LEU A 287 8.10 -13.89 6.31
CA LEU A 287 6.65 -13.93 6.26
C LEU A 287 6.01 -12.54 6.30
N PRO A 288 6.48 -11.58 7.14
CA PRO A 288 5.95 -10.22 7.09
C PRO A 288 6.14 -9.57 5.72
N GLY A 289 7.28 -9.82 5.06
CA GLY A 289 7.55 -9.32 3.71
C GLY A 289 6.62 -9.91 2.64
N LEU A 290 6.26 -11.20 2.77
CA LEU A 290 5.31 -11.88 1.88
C LEU A 290 3.88 -11.37 2.08
N LEU A 291 3.41 -11.37 3.33
CA LEU A 291 2.08 -10.88 3.70
C LEU A 291 1.92 -9.42 3.26
N TYR A 292 2.96 -8.63 3.46
CA TYR A 292 2.98 -7.25 3.02
C TYR A 292 2.89 -7.11 1.50
N ARG A 293 3.61 -7.94 0.72
CA ARG A 293 3.50 -7.94 -0.75
C ARG A 293 2.06 -8.25 -1.19
N TRP A 294 1.41 -9.22 -0.55
CA TRP A 294 0.00 -9.53 -0.81
C TRP A 294 -0.92 -8.37 -0.44
N SER A 295 -0.64 -7.68 0.66
CA SER A 295 -1.34 -6.47 1.09
C SER A 295 -1.20 -5.30 0.08
N LEU A 296 -0.01 -5.13 -0.52
CA LEU A 296 0.17 -4.17 -1.61
C LEU A 296 -0.64 -4.55 -2.86
N LYS A 297 -0.69 -5.84 -3.17
CA LYS A 297 -1.46 -6.35 -4.30
C LYS A 297 -2.97 -6.17 -4.10
N SER A 298 -3.48 -6.41 -2.90
CA SER A 298 -4.90 -6.22 -2.61
C SER A 298 -5.32 -4.75 -2.64
N THR A 299 -4.39 -3.82 -2.41
CA THR A 299 -4.63 -2.37 -2.50
C THR A 299 -4.37 -1.79 -3.89
N CYS A 300 -4.14 -2.62 -4.91
CA CYS A 300 -3.84 -2.16 -6.27
C CYS A 300 -4.95 -1.28 -6.86
N TRP A 301 -6.23 -1.57 -6.56
CA TRP A 301 -7.36 -0.80 -7.05
C TRP A 301 -7.35 0.64 -6.55
N LEU A 302 -6.92 0.85 -5.30
CA LEU A 302 -6.82 2.18 -4.71
C LEU A 302 -5.72 3.01 -5.38
N TYR A 303 -4.60 2.35 -5.69
CA TYR A 303 -3.38 2.96 -6.22
C TYR A 303 -3.29 2.97 -7.74
N LEU A 304 -4.24 2.34 -8.43
CA LEU A 304 -4.39 2.39 -9.88
C LEU A 304 -4.31 3.82 -10.47
N PRO A 305 -4.84 4.87 -9.80
CA PRO A 305 -4.66 6.25 -10.23
C PRO A 305 -3.20 6.70 -10.38
N LEU A 306 -2.31 6.17 -9.56
CA LEU A 306 -0.89 6.53 -9.56
C LEU A 306 -0.19 6.09 -10.85
N ILE A 307 -0.68 5.04 -11.53
CA ILE A 307 -0.19 4.65 -12.87
C ILE A 307 -0.33 5.81 -13.83
N TYR A 308 -1.47 6.51 -13.77
CA TYR A 308 -1.75 7.60 -14.66
C TYR A 308 -0.83 8.79 -14.38
N LEU A 309 -0.52 9.06 -13.10
CA LEU A 309 0.48 10.06 -12.72
C LEU A 309 1.89 9.73 -13.23
N GLY A 310 2.28 8.46 -13.24
CA GLY A 310 3.61 7.98 -13.62
C GLY A 310 4.00 8.05 -15.09
N GLY A 311 3.10 8.48 -15.98
CA GLY A 311 3.34 8.40 -17.43
C GLY A 311 2.84 7.10 -18.07
N GLY A 312 1.98 6.35 -17.37
CA GLY A 312 1.31 5.16 -17.89
C GLY A 312 2.20 3.92 -17.90
N LEU A 313 1.68 2.84 -18.51
CA LEU A 313 2.35 1.54 -18.69
C LEU A 313 3.53 1.57 -19.67
N ARG A 314 4.05 2.76 -19.96
CA ARG A 314 4.90 2.94 -21.11
C ARG A 314 6.30 2.43 -20.80
N ARG A 315 6.74 1.48 -21.61
CA ARG A 315 8.08 0.90 -21.53
C ARG A 315 9.10 2.02 -21.74
N ARG A 316 10.19 2.02 -20.96
CA ARG A 316 11.29 2.96 -21.16
C ARG A 316 11.91 2.64 -22.53
N ALA A 317 11.73 3.52 -23.51
CA ALA A 317 12.31 3.33 -24.83
C ALA A 317 13.84 3.19 -24.72
N ALA A 318 14.41 2.16 -25.32
CA ALA A 318 15.85 1.90 -25.26
C ALA A 318 16.62 2.76 -26.28
N THR A 319 15.96 3.19 -27.36
CA THR A 319 16.55 4.02 -28.41
C THR A 319 15.71 5.26 -28.69
N THR A 320 16.35 6.31 -29.25
CA THR A 320 15.67 7.55 -29.67
C THR A 320 14.58 7.28 -30.70
N GLU A 321 14.82 6.31 -31.58
CA GLU A 321 13.86 5.87 -32.61
C GLU A 321 12.62 5.23 -31.98
N GLN A 322 12.80 4.28 -31.06
CA GLN A 322 11.70 3.70 -30.29
C GLN A 322 10.94 4.77 -29.50
N ALA A 323 11.63 5.76 -28.94
CA ALA A 323 10.99 6.86 -28.23
C ALA A 323 10.14 7.74 -29.16
N ALA A 324 10.51 7.86 -30.44
CA ALA A 324 9.74 8.60 -31.43
C ALA A 324 8.54 7.78 -31.93
N GLU A 325 8.73 6.50 -32.22
CA GLU A 325 7.67 5.55 -32.58
C GLU A 325 6.62 5.46 -31.47
N ASP A 326 7.06 5.27 -30.22
CA ASP A 326 6.19 5.28 -29.06
C ASP A 326 5.34 6.54 -29.08
N LYS A 327 5.96 7.73 -29.20
CA LYS A 327 5.27 9.03 -29.20
C LYS A 327 4.17 9.09 -30.26
N ALA A 328 4.43 8.59 -31.46
CA ALA A 328 3.43 8.54 -32.51
C ALA A 328 2.31 7.55 -32.19
N LEU A 329 2.62 6.35 -31.67
CA LEU A 329 1.62 5.39 -31.21
C LEU A 329 0.70 5.98 -30.13
N LEU A 330 1.21 6.83 -29.24
CA LEU A 330 0.36 7.54 -28.27
C LEU A 330 -0.58 8.55 -28.94
N VAL A 331 -0.10 9.32 -29.92
CA VAL A 331 -0.96 10.28 -30.62
C VAL A 331 -2.02 9.53 -31.42
N ASP A 332 -1.66 8.43 -32.08
CA ASP A 332 -2.58 7.56 -32.81
C ASP A 332 -3.60 6.91 -31.87
N ASP A 333 -3.18 6.33 -30.75
CA ASP A 333 -4.09 5.71 -29.77
C ASP A 333 -5.03 6.75 -29.13
N LEU A 334 -4.53 7.95 -28.78
CA LEU A 334 -5.37 9.04 -28.31
C LEU A 334 -6.42 9.50 -29.34
N CYS A 335 -6.09 9.42 -30.63
CA CYS A 335 -6.97 9.85 -31.71
C CYS A 335 -7.96 8.75 -32.14
N ARG A 336 -7.50 7.50 -32.28
CA ARG A 336 -8.23 6.40 -32.92
C ARG A 336 -8.50 5.19 -32.02
N GLY A 337 -7.86 5.12 -30.85
CA GLY A 337 -7.99 4.02 -29.89
C GLY A 337 -9.45 3.73 -29.54
N SER A 338 -9.80 2.44 -29.48
CA SER A 338 -11.16 1.98 -29.14
C SER A 338 -11.58 2.45 -27.75
N TRP A 339 -10.68 2.38 -26.77
CA TRP A 339 -10.89 2.89 -25.42
C TRP A 339 -11.13 4.40 -25.39
N GLU A 340 -10.45 5.15 -26.24
CA GLU A 340 -10.65 6.60 -26.33
C GLU A 340 -11.96 6.96 -27.05
N ARG A 341 -12.43 6.12 -27.98
CA ARG A 341 -13.79 6.24 -28.54
C ARG A 341 -14.86 6.02 -27.47
N PHE A 342 -14.70 5.01 -26.62
CA PHE A 342 -15.61 4.78 -25.49
C PHE A 342 -15.59 5.96 -24.51
N ARG A 343 -14.40 6.47 -24.13
CA ARG A 343 -14.27 7.67 -23.28
C ARG A 343 -14.97 8.89 -23.86
N ARG A 344 -14.86 9.11 -25.18
CA ARG A 344 -15.57 10.18 -25.89
C ARG A 344 -17.08 9.98 -25.87
N ALA A 345 -17.57 8.76 -26.04
CA ALA A 345 -18.99 8.47 -25.92
C ALA A 345 -19.51 8.75 -24.50
N LEU A 346 -18.74 8.35 -23.47
CA LEU A 346 -19.06 8.64 -22.07
C LEU A 346 -19.07 10.15 -21.78
N ALA A 347 -18.08 10.91 -22.28
CA ALA A 347 -18.04 12.36 -22.12
C ALA A 347 -19.23 13.05 -22.81
N LYS A 348 -19.67 12.56 -23.98
CA LYS A 348 -20.90 13.01 -24.64
C LYS A 348 -22.13 12.70 -23.80
N LEU A 349 -22.21 11.50 -23.22
CA LEU A 349 -23.30 11.12 -22.35
C LEU A 349 -23.38 12.03 -21.11
N VAL A 350 -22.24 12.32 -20.46
CA VAL A 350 -22.17 13.25 -19.33
C VAL A 350 -22.66 14.65 -19.74
N ALA A 351 -22.18 15.17 -20.88
CA ALA A 351 -22.59 16.49 -21.36
C ALA A 351 -24.09 16.55 -21.72
N VAL A 352 -24.62 15.54 -22.41
CA VAL A 352 -26.04 15.44 -22.74
C VAL A 352 -26.87 15.34 -21.46
N SER A 353 -26.46 14.50 -20.50
CA SER A 353 -27.13 14.36 -19.22
C SER A 353 -27.20 15.70 -18.50
N ALA A 354 -26.08 16.44 -18.44
CA ALA A 354 -26.01 17.74 -17.79
C ALA A 354 -26.92 18.78 -18.46
N VAL A 355 -26.99 18.81 -19.79
CA VAL A 355 -27.89 19.71 -20.53
C VAL A 355 -29.35 19.33 -20.31
N VAL A 356 -29.68 18.03 -20.40
CA VAL A 356 -31.06 17.54 -20.24
C VAL A 356 -31.57 17.79 -18.83
N THR A 357 -30.79 17.46 -17.80
CA THR A 357 -31.19 17.65 -16.39
C THR A 357 -31.36 19.14 -16.08
N THR A 358 -30.44 19.98 -16.56
CA THR A 358 -30.55 21.44 -16.40
C THR A 358 -31.75 21.99 -17.15
N ALA A 359 -32.00 21.56 -18.39
CA ALA A 359 -33.15 22.01 -19.17
C ALA A 359 -34.48 21.60 -18.53
N ILE A 360 -34.56 20.40 -17.96
CA ILE A 360 -35.73 19.94 -17.20
C ILE A 360 -35.94 20.87 -15.99
N VAL A 361 -34.90 21.14 -15.21
CA VAL A 361 -34.95 22.03 -14.03
C VAL A 361 -35.35 23.46 -14.40
N VAL A 362 -34.87 24.00 -15.52
CA VAL A 362 -35.15 25.38 -15.95
C VAL A 362 -36.54 25.51 -16.58
N LEU A 363 -36.98 24.53 -17.36
CA LEU A 363 -38.24 24.60 -18.12
C LEU A 363 -39.46 24.17 -17.30
N GLN A 364 -39.30 23.27 -16.34
CA GLN A 364 -40.36 22.87 -15.41
C GLN A 364 -40.16 23.69 -14.14
N HIS A 365 -40.93 24.76 -13.97
CA HIS A 365 -40.98 25.73 -12.86
C HIS A 365 -39.94 25.58 -11.73
N PRO A 366 -39.22 26.66 -11.31
CA PRO A 366 -38.21 26.59 -10.25
C PRO A 366 -38.69 25.99 -8.91
N ASP A 367 -40.00 25.97 -8.66
CA ASP A 367 -40.62 25.32 -7.50
C ASP A 367 -40.53 23.76 -7.55
N LEU A 368 -40.26 23.15 -8.71
CA LEU A 368 -40.09 21.69 -8.91
C LEU A 368 -38.72 21.14 -8.48
N LEU A 369 -37.73 21.96 -8.11
CA LEU A 369 -36.54 21.43 -7.43
C LEU A 369 -36.93 20.82 -6.07
N GLY A 370 -37.94 21.38 -5.39
CA GLY A 370 -38.62 20.72 -4.28
C GLY A 370 -39.31 19.42 -4.70
N GLU A 371 -39.81 19.34 -5.93
CA GLU A 371 -40.39 18.13 -6.49
C GLU A 371 -39.37 17.07 -6.95
N ILE A 372 -38.08 17.38 -7.16
CA ILE A 372 -37.06 16.32 -7.36
C ILE A 372 -36.88 15.53 -6.06
N ALA A 373 -37.02 16.18 -4.89
CA ALA A 373 -37.16 15.47 -3.62
C ALA A 373 -38.47 14.68 -3.56
N ILE A 374 -39.56 15.16 -4.17
CA ILE A 374 -40.80 14.39 -4.31
C ILE A 374 -40.62 13.20 -5.28
N ILE A 375 -39.86 13.33 -6.38
CA ILE A 375 -39.52 12.23 -7.30
C ILE A 375 -38.62 11.21 -6.58
N ARG A 376 -37.71 11.64 -5.70
CA ARG A 376 -36.97 10.76 -4.77
C ARG A 376 -37.94 9.96 -3.91
N ASP A 377 -38.93 10.63 -3.33
CA ASP A 377 -39.94 9.99 -2.47
C ASP A 377 -40.94 9.14 -3.28
N SER A 378 -41.18 9.47 -4.55
CA SER A 378 -42.11 8.79 -5.46
C SER A 378 -41.48 7.58 -6.17
N LEU A 379 -40.17 7.57 -6.31
CA LEU A 379 -39.38 6.44 -6.81
C LEU A 379 -38.42 5.94 -5.72
N PRO A 380 -38.94 5.35 -4.63
CA PRO A 380 -38.12 4.76 -3.56
C PRO A 380 -37.23 3.61 -4.06
N HIS A 381 -37.43 3.17 -5.30
CA HIS A 381 -36.62 2.15 -5.98
C HIS A 381 -35.84 2.69 -7.18
N ALA A 382 -35.85 4.00 -7.46
CA ALA A 382 -34.90 4.55 -8.43
C ALA A 382 -33.50 4.22 -7.92
N PRO A 383 -32.68 3.48 -8.69
CA PRO A 383 -31.36 3.12 -8.24
C PRO A 383 -30.59 4.41 -7.97
N ALA A 384 -29.88 4.49 -6.84
CA ALA A 384 -29.04 5.62 -6.46
C ALA A 384 -28.09 6.08 -7.60
N LEU A 385 -27.86 5.20 -8.57
CA LEU A 385 -27.17 5.44 -9.83
C LEU A 385 -27.78 6.55 -10.70
N VAL A 386 -29.10 6.80 -10.66
CA VAL A 386 -29.72 7.88 -11.45
C VAL A 386 -29.16 9.25 -11.02
N TYR A 387 -28.91 9.42 -9.72
CA TYR A 387 -28.34 10.65 -9.17
C TYR A 387 -26.88 10.87 -9.55
N LEU A 388 -26.14 9.83 -9.94
CA LEU A 388 -24.79 9.98 -10.49
C LEU A 388 -24.78 10.78 -11.81
N TRP A 389 -25.94 10.92 -12.45
CA TRP A 389 -26.12 11.57 -13.75
C TRP A 389 -27.04 12.79 -13.70
N ALA A 390 -27.60 13.13 -12.54
CA ALA A 390 -28.43 14.32 -12.34
C ALA A 390 -27.54 15.54 -12.05
N PHE A 391 -27.47 16.50 -12.97
CA PHE A 391 -26.72 17.74 -12.78
C PHE A 391 -27.66 18.92 -12.62
N ASP A 392 -27.47 19.71 -11.57
CA ASP A 392 -28.14 20.99 -11.39
C ASP A 392 -27.15 22.13 -11.66
N LEU A 393 -27.20 22.67 -12.88
CA LEU A 393 -26.35 23.80 -13.28
C LEU A 393 -27.01 25.17 -13.01
N SER A 394 -28.24 25.21 -12.49
CA SER A 394 -29.03 26.45 -12.37
C SER A 394 -28.40 27.43 -11.37
N GLU A 395 -27.96 26.93 -10.21
CA GLU A 395 -27.32 27.72 -9.16
C GLU A 395 -25.80 27.50 -9.06
N LEU A 396 -25.23 26.69 -9.97
CA LEU A 396 -23.84 26.19 -9.87
C LEU A 396 -23.53 25.47 -8.55
N ASN A 397 -24.55 25.08 -7.78
CA ASN A 397 -24.43 24.37 -6.50
C ASN A 397 -24.21 22.86 -6.71
N LEU A 398 -23.27 22.52 -7.60
CA LEU A 398 -22.90 21.14 -7.84
C LEU A 398 -22.00 20.65 -6.71
N PRO A 399 -22.25 19.45 -6.16
CA PRO A 399 -21.35 18.83 -5.23
C PRO A 399 -19.99 18.60 -5.89
N LEU A 400 -18.94 18.63 -5.08
CA LEU A 400 -17.55 18.60 -5.55
C LEU A 400 -17.26 17.40 -6.48
N TRP A 401 -17.93 16.28 -6.27
CA TRP A 401 -17.76 15.08 -7.11
C TRP A 401 -18.32 15.23 -8.53
N GLN A 402 -19.46 15.91 -8.69
CA GLN A 402 -20.04 16.17 -10.02
C GLN A 402 -19.16 17.12 -10.83
N TRP A 403 -18.52 18.08 -10.18
CA TRP A 403 -17.51 18.94 -10.82
C TRP A 403 -16.39 18.13 -11.46
N PHE A 404 -15.88 17.09 -10.78
CA PHE A 404 -14.85 16.22 -11.36
C PHE A 404 -15.36 15.43 -12.57
N ASN A 405 -16.63 15.02 -12.59
CA ASN A 405 -17.24 14.34 -13.75
C ASN A 405 -17.31 15.29 -14.96
N LEU A 406 -17.83 16.50 -14.76
CA LEU A 406 -17.92 17.52 -15.81
C LEU A 406 -16.54 17.96 -16.31
N LEU A 407 -15.60 18.18 -15.39
CA LEU A 407 -14.23 18.54 -15.74
C LEU A 407 -13.54 17.41 -16.54
N SER A 408 -13.76 16.14 -16.16
CA SER A 408 -13.25 15.00 -16.92
C SER A 408 -13.85 14.94 -18.34
N ALA A 409 -15.15 15.18 -18.49
CA ALA A 409 -15.80 15.26 -19.79
C ALA A 409 -15.24 16.41 -20.64
N ALA A 410 -15.09 17.61 -20.06
CA ALA A 410 -14.52 18.78 -20.73
C ALA A 410 -13.07 18.54 -21.19
N ILE A 411 -12.22 17.98 -20.33
CA ILE A 411 -10.83 17.64 -20.69
C ILE A 411 -10.81 16.55 -21.77
N THR A 412 -11.76 15.60 -21.75
CA THR A 412 -11.87 14.56 -22.80
C THR A 412 -12.16 15.17 -24.17
N PHE A 413 -13.06 16.16 -24.25
CA PHE A 413 -13.30 16.89 -25.50
C PHE A 413 -12.08 17.71 -25.93
N ALA A 414 -11.45 18.45 -25.01
CA ALA A 414 -10.24 19.20 -25.30
C ALA A 414 -9.09 18.30 -25.82
N LEU A 415 -8.90 17.13 -25.18
CA LEU A 415 -7.95 16.10 -25.61
C LEU A 415 -8.25 15.61 -27.02
N PHE A 416 -9.51 15.37 -27.35
CA PHE A 416 -9.90 14.89 -28.68
C PHE A 416 -9.56 15.90 -29.77
N PHE A 417 -9.95 17.18 -29.61
CA PHE A 417 -9.65 18.21 -30.60
C PHE A 417 -8.14 18.48 -30.70
N TYR A 418 -7.44 18.49 -29.57
CA TYR A 418 -6.00 18.71 -29.55
C TYR A 418 -5.22 17.52 -30.13
N SER A 419 -5.60 16.28 -29.83
CA SER A 419 -4.97 15.08 -30.38
C SER A 419 -5.19 14.95 -31.88
N ASP A 420 -6.40 15.23 -32.39
CA ASP A 420 -6.70 15.25 -33.82
C ASP A 420 -5.84 16.30 -34.55
N LYS A 421 -5.72 17.51 -33.98
CA LYS A 421 -4.85 18.56 -34.54
C LYS A 421 -3.38 18.11 -34.61
N VAL A 422 -2.86 17.52 -33.53
CA VAL A 422 -1.47 17.03 -33.48
C VAL A 422 -1.26 15.86 -34.45
N TYR A 423 -2.23 14.95 -34.54
CA TYR A 423 -2.21 13.81 -35.45
C TYR A 423 -2.14 14.26 -36.92
N ARG A 424 -3.03 15.17 -37.34
CA ARG A 424 -3.04 15.69 -38.72
C ARG A 424 -1.76 16.43 -39.06
N ALA A 425 -1.24 17.24 -38.14
CA ALA A 425 0.03 17.95 -38.36
C ALA A 425 1.22 16.99 -38.52
N TRP A 426 1.24 15.92 -37.73
CA TRP A 426 2.25 14.87 -37.83
C TRP A 426 2.12 14.05 -39.12
N GLU A 427 0.90 13.65 -39.49
CA GLU A 427 0.62 12.91 -40.73
C GLU A 427 1.03 13.71 -41.98
N LEU A 428 0.76 15.02 -41.99
CA LEU A 428 1.19 15.91 -43.08
C LEU A 428 2.71 16.02 -43.18
N ALA A 429 3.41 16.16 -42.06
CA ALA A 429 4.88 16.18 -42.05
C ALA A 429 5.46 14.86 -42.58
N GLN A 430 4.86 13.72 -42.20
CA GLN A 430 5.28 12.41 -42.68
C GLN A 430 5.09 12.27 -44.21
N LYS A 431 3.95 12.73 -44.74
CA LYS A 431 3.68 12.72 -46.18
C LYS A 431 4.64 13.62 -46.97
N GLN A 432 4.98 14.80 -46.43
CA GLN A 432 5.96 15.69 -47.06
C GLN A 432 7.35 15.07 -47.13
N HIS A 433 7.80 14.43 -46.05
CA HIS A 433 9.08 13.71 -46.04
C HIS A 433 9.08 12.53 -47.02
N ALA A 434 8.00 11.76 -47.09
CA ALA A 434 7.87 10.63 -48.03
C ALA A 434 7.90 11.08 -49.50
N GLY A 435 7.28 12.22 -49.83
CA GLY A 435 7.29 12.76 -51.19
C GLY A 435 8.65 13.31 -51.65
N TRP A 436 9.49 13.76 -50.72
CA TRP A 436 10.80 14.34 -51.04
C TRP A 436 11.91 13.29 -51.26
N LEU A 437 11.83 12.13 -50.60
CA LEU A 437 12.87 11.11 -50.55
C LEU A 437 12.93 10.13 -51.76
N GLY A 438 12.33 10.47 -52.90
CA GLY A 438 12.43 9.76 -54.20
C GLY A 438 12.88 8.29 -54.17
N SER A 439 11.93 7.36 -54.04
CA SER A 439 11.95 5.87 -54.14
C SER A 439 13.14 5.01 -53.70
N ASN A 440 14.38 5.49 -53.60
CA ASN A 440 15.59 4.63 -53.56
C ASN A 440 16.54 4.89 -52.40
N GLU A 441 16.32 5.89 -51.52
CA GLU A 441 17.23 6.17 -50.40
C GLU A 441 16.71 5.83 -49.00
N VAL A 442 17.69 5.44 -48.19
CA VAL A 442 17.62 4.75 -46.90
C VAL A 442 16.69 5.41 -45.89
N SER A 443 15.90 4.56 -45.22
CA SER A 443 14.99 4.76 -44.08
C SER A 443 14.87 6.21 -43.58
N PRO A 444 13.71 6.87 -43.79
CA PRO A 444 13.50 8.23 -43.29
C PRO A 444 13.74 8.27 -41.79
N GLN A 445 14.66 9.15 -41.35
CA GLN A 445 14.80 9.46 -39.93
C GLN A 445 13.43 9.85 -39.39
N TYR A 446 12.87 8.95 -38.58
CA TYR A 446 11.51 9.07 -38.10
C TYR A 446 11.38 10.28 -37.18
N THR A 447 10.84 11.38 -37.69
CA THR A 447 10.57 12.58 -36.91
C THR A 447 9.24 12.41 -36.19
N GLY A 448 9.31 11.87 -34.96
CA GLY A 448 8.13 11.78 -34.09
C GLY A 448 7.52 13.17 -33.82
N PRO A 449 6.26 13.24 -33.32
CA PRO A 449 5.60 14.51 -33.02
C PRO A 449 6.43 15.42 -32.10
N LYS A 450 6.34 16.74 -32.29
CA LYS A 450 7.13 17.72 -31.51
C LYS A 450 6.98 17.45 -30.00
N PRO A 451 8.09 17.41 -29.22
CA PRO A 451 8.05 17.07 -27.80
C PRO A 451 7.10 17.92 -26.95
N ALA A 452 6.93 19.19 -27.30
CA ALA A 452 6.00 20.10 -26.62
C ALA A 452 4.53 19.65 -26.74
N HIS A 453 4.10 19.17 -27.91
CA HIS A 453 2.74 18.67 -28.10
C HIS A 453 2.49 17.39 -27.30
N ILE A 454 3.46 16.48 -27.30
CA ILE A 454 3.40 15.25 -26.50
C ILE A 454 3.31 15.56 -25.00
N ARG A 455 4.10 16.51 -24.50
CA ARG A 455 4.05 16.93 -23.10
C ARG A 455 2.66 17.44 -22.71
N ASN A 456 2.04 18.27 -23.55
CA ASN A 456 0.71 18.81 -23.30
C ASN A 456 -0.37 17.71 -23.35
N LEU A 457 -0.32 16.80 -24.33
CA LEU A 457 -1.23 15.65 -24.41
C LEU A 457 -1.13 14.77 -23.16
N LEU A 458 0.08 14.49 -22.68
CA LEU A 458 0.31 13.73 -21.47
C LEU A 458 -0.24 14.43 -20.23
N LEU A 459 -0.04 15.76 -20.11
CA LEU A 459 -0.56 16.54 -19.00
C LEU A 459 -2.09 16.54 -18.97
N MET A 460 -2.74 16.76 -20.11
CA MET A 460 -4.20 16.71 -20.21
C MET A 460 -4.74 15.30 -19.93
N THR A 461 -4.08 14.25 -20.43
CA THR A 461 -4.44 12.86 -20.15
C THR A 461 -4.36 12.55 -18.65
N ARG A 462 -3.31 13.02 -17.98
CA ARG A 462 -3.14 12.90 -16.52
C ARG A 462 -4.23 13.64 -15.77
N ALA A 463 -4.51 14.88 -16.13
CA ALA A 463 -5.55 15.70 -15.50
C ALA A 463 -6.93 15.03 -15.63
N ARG A 464 -7.30 14.55 -16.83
CA ARG A 464 -8.53 13.79 -17.05
C ARG A 464 -8.61 12.56 -16.15
N ASN A 465 -7.56 11.73 -16.16
CA ASN A 465 -7.56 10.49 -15.40
C ASN A 465 -7.65 10.74 -13.89
N LEU A 466 -7.00 11.78 -13.39
CA LEU A 466 -7.17 12.22 -12.00
C LEU A 466 -8.61 12.62 -11.70
N CYS A 467 -9.24 13.43 -12.55
CA CYS A 467 -10.64 13.82 -12.37
C CYS A 467 -11.55 12.59 -12.35
N THR A 468 -11.39 11.65 -13.28
CA THR A 468 -12.17 10.41 -13.31
C THR A 468 -11.96 9.58 -12.04
N VAL A 469 -10.73 9.50 -11.53
CA VAL A 469 -10.44 8.78 -10.30
C VAL A 469 -11.12 9.43 -9.10
N PHE A 470 -10.95 10.73 -8.92
CA PHE A 470 -11.58 11.45 -7.80
C PHE A 470 -13.10 11.35 -7.89
N TYR A 471 -13.66 11.47 -9.10
CA TYR A 471 -15.07 11.22 -9.35
C TYR A 471 -15.47 9.81 -8.90
N LEU A 472 -14.76 8.75 -9.30
CA LEU A 472 -15.12 7.38 -8.92
C LEU A 472 -15.07 7.15 -7.41
N PHE A 473 -14.05 7.68 -6.72
CA PHE A 473 -13.96 7.57 -5.26
C PHE A 473 -15.10 8.28 -4.54
N LEU A 474 -15.42 9.50 -4.98
CA LEU A 474 -16.49 10.26 -4.38
C LEU A 474 -17.86 9.67 -4.77
N ALA A 475 -18.09 9.29 -6.02
CA ALA A 475 -19.31 8.61 -6.44
C ALA A 475 -19.54 7.30 -5.66
N PHE A 476 -18.48 6.54 -5.38
CA PHE A 476 -18.57 5.36 -4.52
C PHE A 476 -18.91 5.73 -3.08
N GLY A 477 -18.24 6.73 -2.51
CA GLY A 477 -18.57 7.25 -1.18
C GLY A 477 -20.02 7.74 -1.08
N TYR A 478 -20.50 8.43 -2.10
CA TYR A 478 -21.90 8.82 -2.24
C TYR A 478 -22.83 7.61 -2.22
N CYS A 479 -22.56 6.57 -3.03
CA CYS A 479 -23.38 5.36 -3.04
C CYS A 479 -23.41 4.67 -1.67
N VAL A 480 -22.28 4.60 -0.96
CA VAL A 480 -22.21 3.98 0.37
C VAL A 480 -23.02 4.78 1.39
N LEU A 481 -22.87 6.10 1.42
CA LEU A 481 -23.59 6.95 2.35
C LEU A 481 -25.10 7.00 2.04
N ALA A 482 -25.46 7.07 0.76
CA ALA A 482 -26.86 7.07 0.31
C ALA A 482 -27.55 5.72 0.57
N LEU A 483 -26.87 4.59 0.35
CA LEU A 483 -27.41 3.26 0.66
C LEU A 483 -27.44 2.99 2.17
N GLY A 484 -26.53 3.59 2.94
CA GLY A 484 -26.49 3.45 4.39
C GLY A 484 -27.63 4.17 5.12
N GLY A 485 -28.40 5.03 4.42
CA GLY A 485 -29.52 5.76 5.01
C GLY A 485 -29.09 6.66 6.17
N ILE A 486 -27.93 7.31 6.06
CA ILE A 486 -27.40 8.14 7.15
C ILE A 486 -28.30 9.36 7.33
N ASP A 487 -28.91 9.50 8.50
CA ASP A 487 -29.73 10.65 8.84
C ASP A 487 -28.92 11.95 8.75
N LYS A 488 -29.49 12.98 8.11
CA LYS A 488 -28.83 14.29 7.95
C LYS A 488 -28.38 14.90 9.28
N GLU A 489 -29.10 14.61 10.37
CA GLU A 489 -28.77 15.07 11.71
C GLU A 489 -27.41 14.55 12.21
N LEU A 490 -26.97 13.38 11.72
CA LEU A 490 -25.67 12.78 12.04
C LEU A 490 -24.51 13.45 11.30
N LEU A 491 -24.77 14.21 10.24
CA LEU A 491 -23.73 14.93 9.48
C LEU A 491 -23.31 16.26 10.15
N THR A 492 -23.64 16.46 11.42
CA THR A 492 -23.20 17.64 12.19
C THR A 492 -21.78 17.48 12.76
N GLY A 493 -21.15 18.59 13.12
CA GLY A 493 -19.83 18.59 13.76
C GLY A 493 -18.68 18.12 12.87
N ALA A 494 -18.00 17.03 13.26
CA ALA A 494 -16.82 16.52 12.55
C ALA A 494 -17.13 15.97 11.14
N LEU A 495 -18.40 15.66 10.87
CA LEU A 495 -18.87 15.15 9.58
C LEU A 495 -19.43 16.23 8.65
N ALA A 496 -19.53 17.49 9.10
CA ALA A 496 -20.00 18.62 8.30
C ALA A 496 -19.28 18.76 6.93
N PRO A 497 -17.97 18.45 6.79
CA PRO A 497 -17.32 18.47 5.48
C PRO A 497 -17.93 17.49 4.46
N LEU A 498 -18.60 16.41 4.89
CA LEU A 498 -19.25 15.47 3.97
C LEU A 498 -20.47 16.09 3.30
N GLU A 499 -21.18 16.99 3.97
CA GLU A 499 -22.29 17.76 3.38
C GLU A 499 -21.77 18.64 2.24
N PHE A 500 -20.61 19.30 2.41
CA PHE A 500 -19.98 20.05 1.32
C PHE A 500 -19.52 19.15 0.16
N VAL A 501 -18.97 17.97 0.47
CA VAL A 501 -18.42 17.06 -0.55
C VAL A 501 -19.51 16.39 -1.39
N TYR A 502 -20.57 15.90 -0.74
CA TYR A 502 -21.64 15.14 -1.40
C TYR A 502 -22.88 15.98 -1.72
N GLY A 503 -23.00 17.15 -1.11
CA GLY A 503 -24.06 18.11 -1.36
C GLY A 503 -25.41 17.66 -0.82
N PRO A 504 -26.51 18.26 -1.32
CA PRO A 504 -27.88 17.98 -0.88
C PRO A 504 -28.39 16.57 -1.24
N TYR A 505 -27.55 15.75 -1.87
CA TYR A 505 -27.90 14.44 -2.41
C TYR A 505 -27.83 13.29 -1.40
N LEU A 506 -27.23 13.50 -0.22
CA LEU A 506 -27.40 12.63 0.96
C LEU A 506 -28.78 12.94 1.56
#